data_AF-A0A969RCI1-F1
#
_entry.id   AF-A0A969RCI1-F1
#
_cell.length_a   1.000
_cell.length_b   1.000
_cell.length_c   1.000
_cell.angle_alpha   90.00
_cell.angle_beta   90.00
_cell.angle_gamma   90.00
#
_symmetry.space_group_name_H-M   'P 1'
#
loop_
_entity.id
_entity.type
_entity.pdbx_description
1 polymer ?
#
loop_
_entity_poly.entity_id
_entity_poly.type
_entity_poly.pdbx_seq_one_letter_code
_entity_poly.pdbx_strand_id
1 'polypeptide(L)' 'MPAVFINPKTDFAFKKIFGSKESKDILISFLNAMLYNERD' A
#
# COMPACT_ATOMS: atom_id res chain seq x y z
N MET A 1 1.97 -14.16 -19.87
CA MET A 1 2.58 -14.01 -18.54
C MET A 1 1.46 -14.08 -17.52
N PRO A 2 1.48 -14.99 -16.53
CA PRO A 2 0.44 -15.00 -15.51
C PRO A 2 0.56 -13.73 -14.67
N ALA A 3 -0.57 -13.07 -14.39
CA ALA A 3 -0.60 -11.95 -13.47
C ALA A 3 -0.22 -12.46 -12.07
N VAL A 4 0.83 -11.90 -11.48
CA VAL A 4 1.22 -12.24 -10.11
C VAL A 4 0.26 -11.51 -9.18
N PHE A 5 -0.62 -12.27 -8.52
CA PHE A 5 -1.47 -11.72 -7.47
C PHE A 5 -0.62 -11.41 -6.24
N ILE A 6 -0.53 -10.13 -5.88
CA ILE A 6 0.21 -9.66 -4.71
C ILE A 6 -0.81 -9.20 -3.67
N ASN A 7 -0.89 -9.91 -2.54
CA ASN A 7 -1.77 -9.52 -1.45
C ASN A 7 -1.08 -8.50 -0.52
N PRO A 8 -1.48 -7.20 -0.53
CA PRO A 8 -0.82 -6.15 0.24
C PRO A 8 -0.96 -6.31 1.77
N LYS A 9 -1.83 -7.22 2.25
CA LYS A 9 -1.96 -7.55 3.67
C LYS A 9 -0.78 -8.35 4.21
N THR A 10 0.08 -8.88 3.34
CA THR A 10 1.32 -9.56 3.76
C THR A 10 2.47 -8.58 3.84
N ASP A 11 3.34 -8.73 4.85
CA ASP A 11 4.50 -7.84 5.07
C ASP A 11 5.41 -7.75 3.83
N PHE A 12 5.65 -8.89 3.15
CA PHE A 12 6.45 -8.95 1.93
C PHE A 12 5.86 -8.11 0.80
N ALA A 13 4.55 -8.25 0.53
CA ALA A 13 3.87 -7.49 -0.49
C ALA A 13 3.79 -6.00 -0.16
N PHE A 14 3.52 -5.67 1.11
CA PHE A 14 3.46 -4.31 1.59
C PHE A 14 4.79 -3.59 1.38
N LYS A 15 5.90 -4.22 1.78
CA LYS A 15 7.26 -3.72 1.54
C LYS A 15 7.59 -3.64 0.05
N LYS A 16 7.11 -4.57 -0.77
CA LYS A 16 7.33 -4.53 -2.22
C LYS A 16 6.63 -3.34 -2.89
N ILE A 17 5.47 -2.92 -2.37
CA ILE A 17 4.66 -1.80 -2.89
C ILE A 17 5.13 -0.46 -2.31
N PHE A 18 5.43 -0.41 -1.00
CA PHE A 18 5.65 0.83 -0.25
C PHE A 18 7.06 0.98 0.37
N GLY A 19 7.95 0.01 0.17
CA GLY A 19 9.26 -0.05 0.83
C GLY A 19 10.36 0.77 0.16
N SER A 20 10.08 1.52 -0.90
CA SER A 20 11.05 2.42 -1.53
C SER A 20 10.87 3.87 -1.04
N LYS A 21 11.91 4.70 -1.21
CA LYS A 21 11.81 6.14 -0.89
C LYS A 21 10.81 6.86 -1.78
N GLU A 22 10.68 6.43 -3.03
CA GLU A 22 9.77 7.01 -4.02
C GLU A 22 8.30 6.69 -3.69
N SER A 23 8.03 5.56 -3.04
CA SER A 23 6.66 5.19 -2.63
C SER A 23 6.15 5.91 -1.39
N LYS A 24 6.92 6.86 -0.83
CA LYS A 24 6.57 7.55 0.43
C LYS A 24 5.23 8.29 0.35
N ASP A 25 5.01 9.06 -0.71
CA ASP A 25 3.78 9.86 -0.84
C ASP A 25 2.56 8.96 -1.04
N ILE A 26 2.72 7.88 -1.82
CA ILE A 26 1.67 6.88 -2.06
C ILE A 26 1.32 6.14 -0.77
N LEU A 27 2.32 5.78 0.05
CA LEU A 27 2.10 5.16 1.36
C LEU A 27 1.30 6.09 2.29
N ILE A 28 1.64 7.38 2.33
CA ILE A 28 0.93 8.36 3.14
C ILE A 28 -0.52 8.50 2.67
N SER A 29 -0.76 8.65 1.36
CA SER A 29 -2.11 8.70 0.80
C SER A 29 -2.93 7.44 1.11
N PHE A 30 -2.31 6.26 0.99
CA PHE A 30 -2.96 4.99 1.33
C PHE A 30 -3.37 4.93 2.81
N LEU A 31 -2.46 5.27 3.73
CA LEU A 31 -2.75 5.27 5.16
C LEU A 31 -3.82 6.31 5.51
N ASN A 32 -3.78 7.49 4.92
CA ASN A 32 -4.79 8.52 5.13
C ASN A 32 -6.17 8.02 4.68
N ALA A 33 -6.25 7.38 3.51
CA ALA A 33 -7.49 6.81 3.00
C ALA A 33 -8.00 5.59 3.80
N MET A 34 -7.16 4.91 4.59
CA MET A 34 -7.63 3.86 5.49
C MET A 34 -8.01 4.38 6.88
N LEU A 35 -7.22 5.31 7.44
CA LEU A 35 -7.35 5.73 8.83
C LEU A 35 -8.32 6.89 9.02
N TYR A 36 -8.50 7.74 8.01
CA TYR A 36 -9.28 8.97 8.13
C TYR A 36 -10.50 9.00 7.21
N ASN A 37 -10.69 7.97 6.39
CA ASN A 37 -11.82 7.86 5.47
C ASN A 37 -13.01 7.10 6.09
N GLU A 38 -13.07 7.00 7.42
CA GLU A 38 -14.21 6.43 8.19
C GLU A 38 -15.19 7.53 8.66
N ARG A 39 -15.37 8.59 7.86
CA ARG A 39 -16.31 9.68 8.17
C ARG A 39 -17.01 10.18 6.91
N ASP A 40 -17.98 9.39 6.46
CA ASP A 40 -19.22 9.85 5.83
C ASP A 40 -20.35 8.93 6.29
#